data_AF-A0A1B7MHS0-F1
#
_entry.id   AF-A0A1B7MHS0-F1
#
_cell.length_a   1.000
_cell.length_b   1.000
_cell.length_c   1.000
_cell.angle_alpha   90.00
_cell.angle_beta   90.00
_cell.angle_gamma   90.00
#
_symmetry.space_group_name_H-M   'P 1'
#
loop_
_entity.id
_entity.type
_entity.pdbx_description
1 polymer ?
#
loop_
_entity_poly.entity_id
_entity_poly.type
_entity_poly.pdbx_seq_one_letter_code
_entity_poly.pdbx_strand_id
1 'polypeptide(L)'
;LDDVRDRALSAMRLSWNEENILHELSSSFTSKYPAILQMQVEVLLKHIASVPVMQNIPSLIRRIADSQLPHGADIILDLYQKVLLRYH
;
A
#
# COMPACT_ATOMS: atom_id res chain seq x y z
N LEU A 1 4.93 -24.80 -7.65
CA LEU A 1 4.19 -23.91 -6.71
C LEU A 1 4.66 -22.47 -6.84
N ASP A 2 5.96 -22.22 -6.97
CA ASP A 2 6.51 -20.86 -7.12
C ASP A 2 5.99 -20.11 -8.37
N ASP A 3 5.89 -20.76 -9.53
CA ASP A 3 5.38 -20.15 -10.76
C ASP A 3 3.92 -19.65 -10.63
N VAL A 4 3.05 -20.36 -9.90
CA VAL A 4 1.67 -19.94 -9.67
C VAL A 4 1.60 -18.72 -8.74
N ARG A 5 2.42 -18.72 -7.68
CA ARG A 5 2.53 -17.58 -6.77
C ARG A 5 3.02 -16.34 -7.49
N ASP A 6 4.07 -16.46 -8.28
CA ASP A 6 4.71 -15.33 -8.94
C ASP A 6 3.81 -14.73 -10.03
N ARG A 7 3.04 -15.57 -10.74
CA ARG A 7 1.97 -15.12 -11.64
C ARG A 7 0.84 -14.40 -10.91
N ALA A 8 0.41 -14.91 -9.75
CA ALA A 8 -0.63 -14.27 -8.95
C ALA A 8 -0.18 -12.90 -8.42
N LEU A 9 1.06 -12.80 -7.92
CA LEU A 9 1.65 -11.53 -7.49
C LEU A 9 1.77 -10.53 -8.64
N SER A 10 2.20 -11.01 -9.81
CA SER A 10 2.30 -10.18 -11.01
C SER A 10 0.92 -9.64 -11.44
N ALA A 11 -0.11 -10.49 -11.43
CA ALA A 11 -1.48 -10.09 -11.74
C ALA A 11 -2.03 -9.07 -10.73
N MET A 12 -1.78 -9.26 -9.43
CA MET A 12 -2.15 -8.30 -8.39
C MET A 12 -1.46 -6.95 -8.57
N ARG A 13 -0.16 -6.95 -8.89
CA ARG A 13 0.58 -5.71 -9.13
C ARG A 13 0.02 -4.93 -10.32
N LEU A 14 -0.45 -5.62 -11.36
CA LEU A 14 -1.07 -4.99 -12.53
C LEU A 14 -2.47 -4.43 -12.26
N SER A 15 -3.17 -4.92 -11.23
CA SER A 15 -4.51 -4.42 -10.88
C SER A 15 -4.47 -3.19 -9.96
N TRP A 16 -3.37 -2.95 -9.25
CA TRP A 16 -3.23 -1.79 -8.38
C TRP A 16 -2.88 -0.52 -9.14
N ASN A 17 -3.58 0.56 -8.82
CA ASN A 17 -3.44 1.88 -9.44
C ASN A 17 -3.85 2.99 -8.46
N GLU A 18 -3.75 4.24 -8.89
CA GLU A 18 -4.09 5.42 -8.09
C GLU A 18 -5.51 5.42 -7.50
N GLU A 19 -6.49 4.81 -8.18
CA GLU A 19 -7.89 4.81 -7.77
C GLU A 19 -8.16 3.82 -6.63
N ASN A 20 -7.39 2.72 -6.56
CA ASN A 20 -7.66 1.64 -5.60
C ASN A 20 -6.58 1.42 -4.54
N ILE A 21 -5.37 1.96 -4.71
CA ILE A 21 -4.23 1.56 -3.86
C ILE A 21 -4.45 1.82 -2.37
N LEU A 22 -5.12 2.93 -2.01
CA LEU A 22 -5.41 3.25 -0.61
C LEU A 22 -6.48 2.33 -0.01
N HIS A 23 -7.45 1.88 -0.81
CA HIS A 23 -8.42 0.87 -0.41
C HIS A 23 -7.72 -0.46 -0.16
N GLU A 24 -6.88 -0.89 -1.11
CA GLU A 24 -6.14 -2.15 -1.04
C GLU A 24 -5.19 -2.20 0.16
N LEU A 25 -4.44 -1.12 0.41
CA LEU A 25 -3.59 -0.98 1.60
C LEU A 25 -4.39 -1.13 2.90
N SER A 26 -5.66 -0.73 2.91
CA SER A 26 -6.52 -0.82 4.08
C SER A 26 -7.19 -2.19 4.27
N SER A 27 -6.98 -3.13 3.33
CA SER A 27 -7.61 -4.44 3.35
C SER A 27 -7.02 -5.35 4.43
N SER A 28 -7.83 -6.28 4.93
CA SER A 28 -7.36 -7.35 5.82
C SER A 28 -6.51 -8.40 5.10
N PHE A 29 -6.48 -8.37 3.76
CA PHE A 29 -5.58 -9.22 2.98
C PHE A 29 -4.14 -8.72 3.14
N THR A 30 -3.91 -7.41 2.98
CA THR A 30 -2.59 -6.79 3.15
C THR A 30 -1.99 -7.08 4.52
N SER A 31 -2.80 -7.07 5.59
CA SER A 31 -2.33 -7.34 6.94
C SER A 31 -1.77 -8.76 7.15
N LYS A 32 -2.15 -9.72 6.28
CA LYS A 32 -1.72 -11.12 6.38
C LYS A 32 -0.43 -11.40 5.61
N TYR A 33 -0.04 -10.53 4.68
CA TYR A 33 1.06 -10.77 3.76
C TYR A 33 1.99 -9.54 3.70
N PRO A 34 3.04 -9.48 4.54
CA PRO A 34 3.95 -8.33 4.59
C PRO A 34 4.60 -7.97 3.25
N ALA A 35 4.92 -8.97 2.42
CA ALA A 35 5.45 -8.74 1.07
C ALA A 35 4.44 -8.00 0.16
N ILE A 36 3.14 -8.26 0.31
CA ILE A 36 2.07 -7.56 -0.42
C ILE A 36 2.02 -6.10 0.02
N LEU A 37 2.08 -5.83 1.33
CA LEU A 37 2.15 -4.46 1.86
C LEU A 37 3.31 -3.68 1.22
N GLN A 38 4.50 -4.28 1.21
CA GLN A 38 5.68 -3.63 0.63
C GLN A 38 5.47 -3.28 -0.84
N MET A 39 4.95 -4.21 -1.65
CA MET A 39 4.66 -3.96 -3.06
C MET A 39 3.57 -2.90 -3.25
N GLN A 40 2.52 -2.88 -2.43
CA GLN A 40 1.47 -1.88 -2.49
C GLN A 40 1.98 -0.48 -2.14
N VAL A 41 2.86 -0.36 -1.14
CA VAL A 41 3.48 0.93 -0.80
C VAL A 41 4.37 1.44 -1.94
N GLU A 42 5.05 0.57 -2.69
CA GLU A 42 5.78 0.99 -3.90
C GLU A 42 4.85 1.55 -4.97
N VAL A 43 3.67 0.94 -5.17
CA VAL A 43 2.66 1.48 -6.08
C VAL A 43 2.13 2.81 -5.56
N LEU A 44 1.83 2.92 -4.26
CA LEU A 44 1.42 4.20 -3.66
C LEU A 44 2.44 5.30 -3.92
N LEU A 45 3.74 5.02 -3.74
CA LEU A 45 4.81 6.00 -4.01
C LEU A 45 4.87 6.44 -5.47
N LYS A 46 4.65 5.52 -6.41
CA LYS A 46 4.57 5.85 -7.84
C LYS A 46 3.42 6.83 -8.13
N HIS A 47 2.33 6.75 -7.38
CA HIS A 47 1.12 7.56 -7.56
C HIS A 47 0.92 8.61 -6.45
N ILE A 48 1.94 8.92 -5.64
CA ILE A 48 1.78 9.71 -4.39
C ILE A 48 1.22 11.12 -4.61
N ALA A 49 1.48 11.70 -5.78
CA ALA A 49 1.01 13.03 -6.19
C ALA A 49 -0.20 12.99 -7.14
N SER A 50 -0.82 11.83 -7.35
CA SER A 50 -2.03 11.74 -8.16
C SER A 50 -3.22 12.36 -7.41
N VAL A 51 -4.17 12.93 -8.15
CA VAL A 51 -5.37 13.54 -7.56
C VAL A 51 -6.16 12.56 -6.70
N PRO A 52 -6.44 11.30 -7.15
CA PRO A 52 -7.17 10.33 -6.33
C PRO A 52 -6.46 10.02 -5.01
N VAL A 53 -5.13 9.86 -5.02
CA VAL A 53 -4.35 9.57 -3.81
C VAL A 53 -4.38 10.77 -2.86
N MET A 54 -4.11 11.98 -3.35
CA MET A 54 -4.12 13.19 -2.51
C MET A 54 -5.48 13.44 -1.86
N GLN A 55 -6.58 13.15 -2.55
CA GLN A 55 -7.93 13.32 -2.01
C GLN A 55 -8.28 12.28 -0.94
N ASN A 56 -7.80 11.04 -1.09
CA ASN A 56 -8.22 9.92 -0.25
C ASN A 56 -7.24 9.60 0.89
N ILE A 57 -5.99 10.06 0.83
CA ILE A 57 -4.99 9.78 1.86
C ILE A 57 -5.38 10.29 3.27
N PRO A 58 -6.08 11.42 3.47
CA PRO A 58 -6.52 11.83 4.81
C PRO A 58 -7.49 10.82 5.45
N SER A 59 -8.32 10.16 4.63
CA SER A 59 -9.24 9.12 5.10
C SER A 59 -8.46 7.89 5.60
N LEU A 60 -7.45 7.44 4.84
CA LEU A 60 -6.57 6.35 5.29
C LEU A 60 -5.88 6.70 6.61
N ILE A 61 -5.31 7.91 6.72
CA ILE A 61 -4.62 8.36 7.93
C ILE A 61 -5.56 8.36 9.14
N ARG A 62 -6.80 8.86 8.98
CA ARG A 62 -7.79 8.85 10.06
C ARG A 62 -8.12 7.43 10.52
N ARG A 63 -8.32 6.49 9.58
CA ARG A 63 -8.55 5.07 9.92
C ARG A 63 -7.39 4.44 10.69
N ILE A 64 -6.14 4.81 10.36
CA ILE A 64 -4.96 4.37 11.11
C ILE A 64 -4.97 4.96 12.52
N ALA A 65 -5.18 6.27 12.66
CA ALA A 65 -5.21 6.96 13.94
C ALA A 65 -6.32 6.44 14.87
N ASP A 66 -7.48 6.11 14.30
CA ASP A 66 -8.63 5.54 15.02
C ASP A 66 -8.46 4.03 15.32
N SER A 67 -7.27 3.46 15.09
CA SER A 67 -6.95 2.04 15.32
C SER A 67 -7.84 1.06 14.56
N GLN A 68 -8.39 1.47 13.42
CA GLN A 68 -9.27 0.64 12.59
C GLN A 68 -8.49 -0.31 11.68
N LEU A 69 -7.19 -0.06 11.50
CA LEU A 69 -6.27 -0.87 10.69
C LEU A 69 -5.20 -1.48 11.60
N PRO A 70 -5.26 -2.80 11.89
CA PRO A 70 -4.28 -3.47 12.73
C PRO A 70 -2.83 -3.31 12.25
N HIS A 71 -2.63 -3.22 10.93
CA HIS A 71 -1.34 -3.01 10.26
C HIS A 71 -1.09 -1.54 9.87
N GLY A 72 -1.85 -0.60 10.44
CA GLY A 72 -1.74 0.82 10.11
C GLY A 72 -0.36 1.42 10.38
N ALA A 73 0.28 0.99 11.47
CA ALA A 73 1.66 1.38 11.77
C ALA A 73 2.64 0.88 10.71
N ASP A 74 2.47 -0.35 10.23
CA ASP A 74 3.35 -0.96 9.22
C ASP A 74 3.29 -0.21 7.89
N ILE A 75 2.10 0.27 7.49
CA ILE A 75 1.92 1.10 6.29
C ILE A 75 2.74 2.39 6.42
N ILE A 76 2.66 3.07 7.57
CA ILE A 76 3.36 4.35 7.81
C ILE A 76 4.88 4.13 7.82
N LEU A 77 5.34 3.10 8.54
CA LEU A 77 6.77 2.79 8.65
C LEU A 77 7.38 2.47 7.29
N ASP A 78 6.74 1.60 6.50
CA ASP A 78 7.24 1.20 5.19
C ASP A 78 7.22 2.37 4.18
N LEU A 79 6.16 3.19 4.20
CA LEU A 79 6.10 4.41 3.38
C LEU A 79 7.23 5.37 3.74
N TYR A 80 7.42 5.64 5.03
CA TYR A 80 8.45 6.56 5.51
C TYR A 80 9.86 6.06 5.15
N GLN A 81 10.15 4.78 5.39
CA GLN A 81 11.42 4.16 5.01
C GLN A 81 11.72 4.32 3.51
N LYS A 82 10.73 4.07 2.65
CA LYS A 82 10.93 4.19 1.20
C LYS A 82 11.03 5.63 0.72
N VAL A 83 10.33 6.58 1.34
CA VAL A 83 10.53 8.01 1.08
C VAL A 83 11.97 8.40 1.41
N LEU A 84 12.46 8.02 2.60
CA LEU A 84 13.85 8.28 2.98
C LEU A 84 14.84 7.68 1.98
N LEU A 85 14.66 6.42 1.59
CA LEU A 85 15.53 5.77 0.60
C LEU A 85 15.49 6.39 -0.80
N ARG A 86 14.39 7.06 -1.17
CA ARG A 86 14.22 7.68 -2.50
C ARG A 86 14.80 9.09 -2.60
N TYR A 87 14.85 9.80 -1.47
CA TYR A 87 15.24 11.21 -1.42
C TYR A 87 16.52 11.48 -0.61
N HIS A 88 17.21 10.41 -0.17
CA HIS A 88 18.62 10.41 0.22
C HIS A 88 19.50 9.89 -0.92
#